data_AF-A0A932GK96-F1
#
_entry.id   AF-A0A932GK96-F1
#
_cell.length_a   1.000
_cell.length_b   1.000
_cell.length_c   1.000
_cell.angle_alpha   90.00
_cell.angle_beta   90.00
_cell.angle_gamma   90.00
#
_symmetry.space_group_name_H-M   'P 1'
#
loop_
_entity.id
_entity.type
_entity.pdbx_description
1 polymer ?
#
loop_
_entity_poly.entity_id
_entity_poly.type
_entity_poly.pdbx_seq_one_letter_code
_entity_poly.pdbx_strand_id
1 'polypeptide(L)'
;MFGRRYGSMQTDIFSSLVIAQKLFHNEPRRKVLVLMSDMIEDHPPYRFEKVSWSPATNRKIIEELGARGLVPDLSGVCVYVTGASAGSAEVAAKIGDFWRAYFQQTKADMDSSRYAHVLLHWPPSTSCNSGHSG
;
A
#
# COMPACT_ATOMS: atom_id res chain seq x y z
N MET A 1 -1.47 30.26 -14.04
CA MET A 1 -0.98 29.21 -14.96
C MET A 1 -0.76 27.97 -14.10
N PHE A 2 -1.70 27.01 -14.11
CA PHE A 2 -1.65 25.86 -13.20
C PHE A 2 -0.53 24.91 -13.62
N GLY A 3 0.32 24.55 -12.65
CA GLY A 3 1.46 23.67 -12.84
C GLY A 3 1.04 22.35 -13.48
N ARG A 4 1.76 21.97 -14.53
CA ARG A 4 1.59 20.71 -15.23
C ARG A 4 1.78 19.58 -14.21
N ARG A 5 0.74 18.80 -13.94
CA ARG A 5 0.84 17.61 -13.08
C ARG A 5 1.77 16.61 -13.78
N TYR A 6 3.00 16.49 -13.29
CA TYR A 6 3.89 15.38 -13.62
C TYR A 6 3.40 14.15 -12.86
N GLY A 7 2.27 13.59 -13.28
CA GLY A 7 1.91 12.22 -12.91
C GLY A 7 2.75 11.27 -13.75
N SER A 8 3.29 10.21 -13.15
CA SER A 8 3.85 9.11 -13.94
C SER A 8 2.74 8.58 -14.86
N MET A 9 3.06 8.30 -16.13
CA MET A 9 2.04 7.84 -17.09
C MET A 9 1.53 6.42 -16.81
N GLN A 10 2.07 5.75 -15.78
CA GLN A 10 1.67 4.43 -15.28
C GLN A 10 2.34 4.19 -13.92
N THR A 11 1.57 4.20 -12.83
CA THR A 11 2.06 3.83 -11.49
C THR A 11 1.67 2.38 -11.21
N ASP A 12 2.66 1.48 -11.16
CA ASP A 12 2.49 0.04 -10.87
C ASP A 12 3.04 -0.31 -9.47
N ILE A 13 2.21 -0.11 -8.46
CA ILE A 13 2.52 -0.36 -7.05
C ILE A 13 2.50 -1.87 -6.80
N PHE A 14 1.56 -2.61 -7.41
CA PHE A 14 1.42 -4.05 -7.17
C PHE A 14 2.66 -4.84 -7.60
N SER A 15 3.21 -4.59 -8.79
CA SER A 15 4.45 -5.26 -9.23
C SER A 15 5.62 -4.88 -8.34
N SER A 16 5.68 -3.64 -7.86
CA SER A 16 6.70 -3.18 -6.92
C SER A 16 6.65 -3.95 -5.60
N LEU A 17 5.45 -4.24 -5.09
CA LEU A 17 5.25 -5.04 -3.88
C LEU A 17 5.61 -6.53 -4.08
N VAL A 18 5.34 -7.08 -5.27
CA VAL A 18 5.79 -8.44 -5.64
C VAL A 18 7.32 -8.52 -5.69
N ILE A 19 7.99 -7.48 -6.18
CA ILE A 19 9.46 -7.40 -6.12
C ILE A 19 9.94 -7.30 -4.67
N ALA A 20 9.27 -6.51 -3.83
CA ALA A 20 9.62 -6.39 -2.41
C ALA A 20 9.60 -7.75 -1.69
N GLN A 21 8.62 -8.63 -1.97
CA GLN A 21 8.63 -9.99 -1.45
C GLN A 21 9.94 -10.73 -1.79
N LYS A 22 10.41 -10.64 -3.04
CA LYS A 22 11.64 -11.31 -3.47
C LYS A 22 12.87 -10.76 -2.73
N LEU A 23 12.91 -9.45 -2.48
CA LEU A 23 13.99 -8.80 -1.74
C LEU A 23 13.99 -9.22 -0.26
N PHE A 24 12.82 -9.36 0.34
CA PHE A 24 12.67 -9.75 1.74
C PHE A 24 12.64 -11.27 1.96
N HIS A 25 12.63 -12.05 0.88
CA HIS A 25 12.68 -13.50 0.95
C HIS A 25 14.01 -13.92 1.57
N ASN A 26 13.94 -14.69 2.66
CA ASN A 26 15.10 -15.13 3.45
C ASN A 26 15.99 -14.01 4.02
N GLU A 27 15.52 -12.77 4.10
CA GLU A 27 16.25 -11.71 4.81
C GLU A 27 16.14 -11.92 6.33
N PRO A 28 17.24 -12.24 7.04
CA PRO A 28 17.21 -12.51 8.48
C PRO A 28 17.14 -11.24 9.33
N ARG A 29 17.52 -10.08 8.78
CA ARG A 29 17.44 -8.81 9.49
C ARG A 29 16.01 -8.31 9.53
N ARG A 30 15.81 -7.27 10.32
CA ARG A 30 14.56 -6.53 10.37
C ARG A 30 14.19 -5.99 8.99
N LYS A 31 12.95 -6.25 8.57
CA LYS A 31 12.42 -5.89 7.25
C LYS A 31 11.57 -4.64 7.34
N VAL A 32 11.94 -3.60 6.62
CA VAL A 32 11.21 -2.33 6.57
C VAL A 32 11.04 -1.92 5.11
N LEU A 33 9.80 -1.64 4.73
CA LEU A 33 9.43 -1.11 3.43
C LEU A 33 8.85 0.29 3.62
N VAL A 34 9.49 1.30 3.00
CA VAL A 34 8.96 2.66 2.94
C VAL A 34 8.50 2.93 1.51
N LEU A 35 7.19 3.13 1.35
CA LEU A 35 6.56 3.52 0.10
C LEU A 35 6.41 5.04 0.07
N MET A 36 7.12 5.66 -0.87
CA MET A 36 7.00 7.09 -1.14
C MET A 36 6.11 7.26 -2.37
N SER A 37 4.81 7.41 -2.14
CA SER A 37 3.81 7.39 -3.20
C SER A 37 2.53 8.09 -2.75
N ASP A 38 1.79 8.67 -3.70
CA ASP A 38 0.41 9.10 -3.47
C ASP A 38 -0.56 7.92 -3.26
N MET A 39 -0.08 6.70 -3.52
CA MET A 39 -0.81 5.44 -3.41
C MET A 39 -1.95 5.32 -4.43
N ILE A 40 -1.85 6.02 -5.55
CA ILE A 40 -2.78 5.90 -6.67
C ILE A 40 -2.18 4.93 -7.70
N GLU A 41 -2.76 3.74 -7.79
CA GLU A 41 -2.45 2.79 -8.87
C GLU A 41 -3.04 3.29 -10.19
N ASP A 42 -2.20 3.34 -11.23
CA ASP A 42 -2.60 3.69 -12.60
C ASP A 42 -1.92 2.77 -13.62
N HIS A 43 -1.97 1.46 -13.38
CA HIS A 43 -1.52 0.44 -14.33
C HIS A 43 -2.68 -0.50 -14.72
N PRO A 44 -2.99 -0.65 -16.03
CA PRO A 44 -4.05 -1.53 -16.48
C PRO A 44 -3.96 -2.96 -15.89
N PRO A 45 -5.09 -3.56 -15.46
CA PRO A 45 -6.46 -3.09 -15.63
C PRO A 45 -6.93 -2.10 -14.54
N TYR A 46 -6.11 -1.79 -13.53
CA TYR A 46 -6.52 -0.98 -12.38
C TYR A 46 -6.17 0.49 -12.59
N ARG A 47 -7.17 1.35 -12.42
CA ARG A 47 -6.99 2.81 -12.48
C ARG A 47 -7.78 3.43 -11.36
N PHE A 48 -7.12 3.66 -10.22
CA PHE A 48 -7.78 3.98 -8.95
C PHE A 48 -8.63 5.25 -9.02
N GLU A 49 -8.23 6.23 -9.83
CA GLU A 49 -9.01 7.45 -10.06
C GLU A 49 -10.35 7.20 -10.77
N LYS A 50 -10.50 6.08 -11.47
CA LYS A 50 -11.72 5.72 -12.22
C LYS A 50 -12.59 4.70 -11.48
N VAL A 51 -12.16 4.24 -10.31
CA VAL A 51 -12.88 3.24 -9.53
C VAL A 51 -13.99 3.90 -8.71
N SER A 52 -15.20 3.34 -8.78
CA SER A 52 -16.26 3.65 -7.82
C SER A 52 -16.05 2.86 -6.53
N TRP A 53 -15.35 3.47 -5.59
CA TRP A 53 -14.95 2.84 -4.33
C TRP A 53 -16.14 2.49 -3.42
N SER A 54 -16.18 1.25 -2.97
CA SER A 54 -17.12 0.72 -1.98
C SER A 54 -16.49 -0.50 -1.28
N PRO A 55 -17.00 -0.93 -0.12
CA PRO A 55 -16.51 -2.17 0.52
C PRO A 55 -16.60 -3.40 -0.39
N ALA A 56 -17.65 -3.49 -1.22
CA ALA A 56 -17.80 -4.57 -2.20
C ALA A 56 -16.76 -4.47 -3.32
N THR A 57 -16.49 -3.27 -3.82
CA THR A 57 -15.44 -3.01 -4.82
C THR A 57 -14.06 -3.39 -4.28
N ASN A 58 -13.75 -3.03 -3.04
CA ASN A 58 -12.46 -3.35 -2.40
C ASN A 58 -12.22 -4.85 -2.35
N ARG A 59 -13.20 -5.61 -1.84
CA ARG A 59 -13.11 -7.09 -1.76
C ARG A 59 -12.89 -7.70 -3.14
N LYS A 60 -13.69 -7.30 -4.12
CA LYS A 60 -13.57 -7.79 -5.51
C LYS A 60 -12.17 -7.55 -6.08
N ILE A 61 -11.64 -6.33 -5.97
CA ILE A 61 -10.30 -6.02 -6.51
C ILE A 61 -9.22 -6.84 -5.78
N ILE A 62 -9.31 -6.99 -4.46
CA ILE A 62 -8.35 -7.78 -3.67
C ILE A 62 -8.41 -9.27 -4.07
N GLU A 63 -9.59 -9.84 -4.26
CA GLU A 63 -9.78 -11.22 -4.73
C GLU A 63 -9.18 -11.42 -6.13
N GLU A 64 -9.42 -10.48 -7.05
CA GLU A 64 -8.83 -10.49 -8.40
C GLU A 64 -7.29 -10.40 -8.36
N LEU A 65 -6.74 -9.55 -7.50
CA LEU A 65 -5.30 -9.42 -7.30
C LEU A 65 -4.71 -10.73 -6.75
N GLY A 66 -5.39 -11.36 -5.79
CA GLY A 66 -5.00 -12.66 -5.24
C GLY A 66 -4.97 -13.75 -6.31
N ALA A 67 -6.02 -13.85 -7.13
CA ALA A 67 -6.10 -14.80 -8.24
C ALA A 67 -5.00 -14.59 -9.30
N ARG A 68 -4.48 -13.37 -9.42
CA ARG A 68 -3.39 -13.00 -10.34
C ARG A 68 -1.99 -13.09 -9.73
N GLY A 69 -1.86 -13.49 -8.47
CA GLY A 69 -0.57 -13.54 -7.78
C GLY A 69 0.03 -12.16 -7.45
N LEU A 70 -0.82 -11.13 -7.37
CA LEU A 70 -0.44 -9.75 -7.05
C LEU A 70 -0.70 -9.38 -5.57
N VAL A 71 -0.95 -10.38 -4.72
CA VAL A 71 -0.96 -10.26 -3.26
C VAL A 71 0.25 -11.02 -2.73
N PRO A 72 1.40 -10.35 -2.53
CA PRO A 72 2.62 -10.99 -2.06
C PRO A 72 2.55 -11.34 -0.57
N ASP A 73 3.35 -12.32 -0.14
CA ASP A 73 3.63 -12.57 1.27
C ASP A 73 4.71 -11.60 1.76
N LEU A 74 4.29 -10.64 2.58
CA LEU A 74 5.12 -9.64 3.25
C LEU A 74 5.14 -9.87 4.77
N SER A 75 4.97 -11.12 5.22
CA SER A 75 5.05 -11.49 6.63
C SER A 75 6.32 -10.95 7.30
N GLY A 76 6.11 -10.24 8.41
CA GLY A 76 7.20 -9.65 9.20
C GLY A 76 7.84 -8.39 8.58
N VAL A 77 7.26 -7.84 7.50
CA VAL A 77 7.68 -6.58 6.89
C VAL A 77 6.89 -5.43 7.51
N CYS A 78 7.61 -4.46 8.06
CA CYS A 78 7.07 -3.19 8.53
C CYS A 78 6.84 -2.24 7.36
N VAL A 79 5.60 -1.90 7.07
CA VAL A 79 5.30 -0.99 5.96
C VAL A 79 4.99 0.40 6.47
N TYR A 80 5.59 1.38 5.80
CA TYR A 80 5.35 2.81 5.98
C TYR A 80 4.94 3.38 4.63
N VAL A 81 3.92 4.24 4.62
CA VAL A 81 3.49 4.98 3.45
C VAL A 81 3.60 6.46 3.76
N THR A 82 4.29 7.19 2.88
CA THR A 82 4.36 8.65 2.91
C THR A 82 4.02 9.20 1.52
N GLY A 83 3.36 10.36 1.50
CA GLY A 83 2.88 10.99 0.28
C GLY A 83 1.42 10.68 -0.06
N ALA A 84 0.77 9.77 0.68
CA ALA A 84 -0.60 9.34 0.41
C ALA A 84 -1.54 10.54 0.23
N SER A 85 -2.17 10.62 -0.93
CA SER A 85 -3.04 11.74 -1.30
C SER A 85 -3.94 11.36 -2.48
N ALA A 86 -4.97 12.16 -2.74
CA ALA A 86 -5.85 12.02 -3.89
C ALA A 86 -6.50 13.34 -4.26
N GLY A 87 -7.30 13.35 -5.33
CA GLY A 87 -8.04 14.53 -5.79
C GLY A 87 -8.99 15.14 -4.74
N SER A 88 -9.40 14.37 -3.72
CA SER A 88 -10.12 14.87 -2.54
C SER A 88 -9.80 14.02 -1.30
N ALA A 89 -10.05 14.56 -0.11
CA ALA A 89 -9.87 13.85 1.16
C ALA A 89 -10.75 12.60 1.27
N GLU A 90 -11.99 12.66 0.76
CA GLU A 90 -12.91 11.51 0.73
C GLU A 90 -12.36 10.37 -0.14
N VAL A 91 -11.83 10.70 -1.33
CA VAL A 91 -11.23 9.70 -2.22
C VAL A 91 -9.95 9.13 -1.59
N ALA A 92 -9.11 9.97 -0.98
CA ALA A 92 -7.91 9.53 -0.29
C ALA A 92 -8.22 8.55 0.85
N ALA A 93 -9.27 8.81 1.63
CA ALA A 93 -9.73 7.91 2.68
C ALA A 93 -10.16 6.55 2.11
N LYS A 94 -10.97 6.53 1.04
CA LYS A 94 -11.43 5.29 0.40
C LYS A 94 -10.30 4.46 -0.21
N ILE A 95 -9.33 5.11 -0.85
CA ILE A 95 -8.11 4.44 -1.35
C ILE A 95 -7.27 3.91 -0.18
N GLY A 96 -7.16 4.67 0.92
CA GLY A 96 -6.53 4.21 2.14
C GLY A 96 -7.20 2.96 2.72
N ASP A 97 -8.53 2.88 2.70
CA ASP A 97 -9.28 1.70 3.15
C ASP A 97 -8.95 0.47 2.29
N PHE A 98 -8.83 0.66 0.98
CA PHE A 98 -8.37 -0.40 0.07
C PHE A 98 -6.96 -0.87 0.45
N TRP A 99 -5.99 0.03 0.60
CA TRP A 99 -4.61 -0.36 0.91
C TRP A 99 -4.46 -1.04 2.27
N ARG A 100 -5.21 -0.61 3.29
CA ARG A 100 -5.21 -1.30 4.59
C ARG A 100 -5.71 -2.73 4.46
N ALA A 101 -6.82 -2.95 3.74
CA ALA A 101 -7.34 -4.29 3.48
C ALA A 101 -6.36 -5.13 2.63
N TYR A 102 -5.72 -4.53 1.63
CA TYR A 102 -4.70 -5.19 0.81
C TYR A 102 -3.49 -5.62 1.67
N PHE A 103 -2.92 -4.74 2.49
CA PHE A 103 -1.76 -5.06 3.32
C PHE A 103 -2.07 -6.12 4.38
N GLN A 104 -3.30 -6.18 4.89
CA GLN A 104 -3.76 -7.28 5.75
C GLN A 104 -3.65 -8.63 5.02
N GLN A 105 -4.03 -8.72 3.74
CA GLN A 105 -3.90 -9.95 2.96
C GLN A 105 -2.44 -10.33 2.68
N THR A 106 -1.54 -9.34 2.61
CA THR A 106 -0.10 -9.59 2.47
C THR A 106 0.59 -10.03 3.76
N LYS A 107 -0.12 -10.01 4.91
CA LYS A 107 0.44 -10.24 6.26
C LYS A 107 1.53 -9.26 6.69
N ALA A 108 1.62 -8.12 6.01
CA ALA A 108 2.50 -7.03 6.40
C ALA A 108 2.08 -6.43 7.74
N ASP A 109 3.04 -5.94 8.52
CA ASP A 109 2.78 -5.08 9.68
C ASP A 109 2.56 -3.65 9.16
N MET A 110 1.30 -3.23 9.04
CA MET A 110 0.88 -1.90 8.60
C MET A 110 -0.14 -1.30 9.59
N ASP A 111 0.35 -0.59 10.59
CA ASP A 111 -0.50 0.23 11.46
C ASP A 111 -1.06 1.44 10.71
N SER A 112 -2.31 1.80 11.00
CA SER A 112 -3.00 2.93 10.37
C SER A 112 -2.26 4.28 10.51
N SER A 113 -1.55 4.49 11.62
CA SER A 113 -0.75 5.70 11.86
C SER A 113 0.46 5.84 10.94
N ARG A 114 0.88 4.74 10.27
CA ARG A 114 1.99 4.71 9.32
C ARG A 114 1.54 4.88 7.87
N TYR A 115 0.25 5.03 7.61
CA TYR A 115 -0.31 5.43 6.32
C TYR A 115 -0.69 6.91 6.37
N ALA A 116 0.17 7.78 5.88
CA ALA A 116 -0.04 9.22 6.02
C ALA A 116 0.57 10.02 4.86
N HIS A 117 0.22 11.30 4.81
CA HIS A 117 0.84 12.24 3.87
C HIS A 117 2.33 12.46 4.21
N VAL A 118 2.68 12.48 5.49
CA VAL A 118 4.06 12.63 5.99
C VAL A 118 4.54 11.33 6.66
N LEU A 119 5.85 11.10 6.67
CA LEU A 119 6.42 9.92 7.33
C LEU A 119 6.33 10.07 8.85
N LEU A 120 5.41 9.33 9.48
CA LEU A 120 5.22 9.30 10.92
C LEU A 120 5.87 8.07 11.55
N HIS A 121 6.18 8.15 12.85
CA HIS A 121 6.72 7.04 13.64
C HIS A 121 8.03 6.43 13.07
N TRP A 122 8.87 7.31 12.54
CA TRP A 122 10.22 7.00 12.06
C TRP A 122 11.30 7.53 13.04
N PRO A 123 12.40 6.78 13.28
CA PRO A 123 12.70 5.45 12.75
C PRO A 123 11.79 4.36 13.34
N PRO A 124 11.67 3.21 12.68
CA PRO A 124 10.73 2.18 13.10
C PRO A 124 11.06 1.64 14.51
N SER A 125 10.05 1.50 15.39
CA SER A 125 10.25 0.96 16.76
C SER A 125 10.77 -0.47 16.74
N THR A 126 11.60 -0.90 17.69
CA THR A 126 12.12 -2.29 17.74
C THR A 126 11.02 -3.36 17.76
N SER A 127 9.82 -2.99 18.17
CA SER A 127 8.64 -3.85 18.33
C SER A 127 7.86 -4.11 17.05
N CYS A 128 8.24 -3.55 15.91
CA CYS A 128 7.51 -3.80 14.67
C CYS A 128 7.53 -5.31 14.38
N ASN A 129 6.33 -5.93 14.36
CA ASN A 129 5.95 -7.35 14.57
C ASN A 129 5.19 -7.70 15.87
N SER A 130 4.96 -6.79 16.81
CA SER A 130 4.31 -7.09 18.11
C SER A 130 2.78 -6.91 18.12
N GLY A 131 2.16 -6.61 16.98
CA GLY A 131 0.75 -6.24 16.91
C GLY A 131 -0.20 -7.40 16.67
N HIS A 132 -0.17 -8.49 17.46
CA HIS A 132 -1.26 -9.46 17.63
C HIS A 132 -1.19 -10.03 19.07
N SER A 133 -1.47 -9.19 20.05
CA SER A 133 -1.69 -9.60 21.44
C SER A 133 -2.87 -8.81 21.97
N GLY A 134 -4.07 -9.34 21.74
CA GLY A 134 -5.35 -8.86 22.25
C GLY A 134 -6.35 -9.99 22.15
#